data_AF-A0A076GAH8-F1
#
_entry.id   AF-A0A076GAH8-F1
#
_cell.length_a   1.000
_cell.length_b   1.000
_cell.length_c   1.000
_cell.angle_alpha   90.00
_cell.angle_beta   90.00
_cell.angle_gamma   90.00
#
_symmetry.space_group_name_H-M   'P 1'
#
loop_
_entity.id
_entity.type
_entity.pdbx_description
1 polymer ?
#
loop_
_entity_poly.entity_id
_entity_poly.type
_entity_poly.pdbx_seq_one_letter_code
_entity_poly.pdbx_strand_id
1 'polypeptide(L)'
;MMTLMLLLMVPLFFPTPLISVLALILTVAILLLQMKHDTDSFYISANFIWDSLSHVLLTLTLWIIALMILSSMKISNSHFSKNTYLRLLILLAIILSMAFSVNNYISFYILFEASLIPTFILILGWGYQPERLQAGVYMLMYTVLASLPLLISLLYLH
;
A
#
# COMPACT_ATOMS: atom_id res chain seq x y z
N MET A 1 -6.68 -14.09 5.31
CA MET A 1 -6.39 -12.70 5.72
C MET A 1 -5.59 -12.58 7.01
N MET A 2 -6.00 -13.21 8.13
CA MET A 2 -5.29 -13.02 9.41
C MET A 2 -3.81 -13.39 9.34
N THR A 3 -3.46 -14.48 8.64
CA THR A 3 -2.06 -14.86 8.37
C THR A 3 -1.32 -13.86 7.49
N LEU A 4 -1.97 -13.32 6.45
CA LEU A 4 -1.40 -12.28 5.58
C LEU A 4 -1.16 -10.97 6.35
N MET A 5 -2.15 -10.52 7.12
CA MET A 5 -2.05 -9.33 7.96
C MET A 5 -1.00 -9.49 9.04
N LEU A 6 -0.94 -10.64 9.72
CA LEU A 6 0.10 -10.91 10.71
C LEU A 6 1.50 -10.82 10.11
N LEU A 7 1.69 -11.38 8.91
CA LEU A 7 3.01 -11.39 8.25
C LEU A 7 3.39 -10.01 7.69
N LEU A 8 2.41 -9.17 7.32
CA LEU A 8 2.61 -7.75 7.00
C LEU A 8 2.93 -6.87 8.22
N MET A 9 2.59 -7.32 9.43
CA MET A 9 2.90 -6.60 10.68
C MET A 9 4.29 -6.92 11.23
N VAL A 10 4.90 -8.06 10.84
CA VAL A 10 6.28 -8.42 11.26
C VAL A 10 7.30 -7.31 10.95
N PRO A 11 7.30 -6.71 9.75
CA PRO A 11 8.19 -5.59 9.42
C PRO A 11 8.03 -4.34 10.29
N LEU A 12 6.86 -4.14 10.93
CA LEU A 12 6.64 -3.00 11.84
C LEU A 12 7.41 -3.15 13.15
N PHE A 13 7.45 -4.38 13.69
CA PHE A 13 8.11 -4.67 14.97
C PHE A 13 9.63 -4.77 14.82
N PHE A 14 10.11 -5.30 13.68
CA PHE A 14 11.53 -5.46 13.39
C PHE A 14 11.90 -4.69 12.12
N PRO A 15 12.26 -3.39 12.23
CA PRO A 15 12.47 -2.52 11.07
C PRO A 15 13.87 -2.71 10.46
N THR A 16 14.29 -3.95 10.28
CA THR A 16 15.46 -4.24 9.45
C THR A 16 14.99 -4.47 8.02
N PRO A 17 15.67 -3.89 7.02
CA PRO A 17 15.21 -3.97 5.64
C PRO A 17 15.21 -5.42 5.13
N LEU A 18 16.15 -6.25 5.59
CA LEU A 18 16.23 -7.65 5.19
C LEU A 18 15.04 -8.48 5.71
N ILE A 19 14.70 -8.37 7.00
CA ILE A 19 13.55 -9.07 7.59
C ILE A 19 12.26 -8.60 6.91
N SER A 20 12.13 -7.29 6.63
CA SER A 20 10.95 -6.77 5.95
C SER A 20 10.76 -7.32 4.54
N VAL A 21 11.85 -7.47 3.77
CA VAL A 21 11.81 -8.04 2.41
C VAL A 21 11.47 -9.52 2.47
N LEU A 22 12.08 -10.29 3.38
CA LEU A 22 11.80 -11.71 3.54
C LEU A 22 10.33 -11.96 3.90
N ALA A 23 9.78 -11.18 4.83
CA ALA A 23 8.38 -11.25 5.19
C ALA A 23 7.47 -10.95 3.98
N LEU A 24 7.74 -9.89 3.23
CA LEU A 24 6.95 -9.54 2.03
C LEU A 24 7.03 -10.63 0.96
N ILE A 25 8.21 -11.19 0.68
CA ILE A 25 8.36 -12.27 -0.30
C ILE A 25 7.57 -13.51 0.13
N LEU A 26 7.61 -13.87 1.42
CA LEU A 26 6.82 -14.97 1.95
C LEU A 26 5.32 -14.71 1.80
N THR A 27 4.83 -13.49 2.04
CA THR A 27 3.42 -13.16 1.78
C THR A 27 3.04 -13.33 0.31
N VAL A 28 3.90 -12.88 -0.62
CA VAL A 28 3.65 -13.03 -2.05
C VAL A 28 3.61 -14.51 -2.44
N ALA A 29 4.54 -15.32 -1.94
CA ALA A 29 4.55 -16.76 -2.22
C ALA A 29 3.27 -17.44 -1.72
N ILE A 30 2.79 -17.08 -0.52
CA ILE A 30 1.54 -17.61 0.04
C ILE A 30 0.33 -17.18 -0.81
N LEU A 31 0.27 -15.93 -1.26
CA LEU A 31 -0.80 -15.45 -2.14
C LEU A 31 -0.81 -16.19 -3.49
N LEU A 32 0.36 -16.39 -4.09
CA LEU A 32 0.48 -17.11 -5.37
C LEU A 32 0.00 -18.56 -5.25
N LEU A 33 0.28 -19.22 -4.13
CA LEU A 33 -0.22 -20.58 -3.86
C LEU A 33 -1.74 -20.64 -3.67
N GLN A 34 -2.36 -19.53 -3.27
CA GLN A 34 -3.81 -19.43 -3.07
C GLN A 34 -4.57 -19.06 -4.34
N MET A 35 -3.87 -18.79 -5.44
CA MET A 35 -4.49 -18.48 -6.72
C MET A 35 -5.28 -19.69 -7.24
N LYS A 36 -6.59 -19.63 -7.07
CA LYS A 36 -7.51 -20.50 -7.78
C LYS A 36 -7.80 -19.87 -9.14
N HIS A 37 -7.86 -20.71 -10.17
CA HIS A 37 -8.13 -20.26 -11.54
C HIS A 37 -9.58 -19.81 -11.73
N ASP A 38 -10.49 -20.26 -10.87
CA ASP A 38 -11.91 -19.94 -10.99
C ASP A 38 -12.14 -18.46 -10.66
N THR A 39 -12.94 -17.79 -11.49
CA THR A 39 -13.32 -16.38 -11.39
C THR A 39 -14.23 -16.07 -10.21
N ASP A 40 -14.33 -16.98 -9.24
CA ASP A 40 -15.26 -16.90 -8.14
C ASP A 40 -14.74 -15.92 -7.08
N SER A 41 -15.64 -15.05 -6.63
CA SER A 41 -15.42 -14.13 -5.53
C SER A 41 -15.40 -14.89 -4.20
N PHE A 42 -14.29 -14.82 -3.45
CA PHE A 42 -14.20 -15.38 -2.12
C PHE A 42 -14.48 -14.30 -1.07
N TYR A 43 -15.62 -14.41 -0.39
CA TYR A 43 -15.90 -13.61 0.80
C TYR A 43 -15.02 -14.08 1.95
N ILE A 44 -14.19 -13.16 2.47
CA ILE A 44 -13.29 -13.42 3.60
C ILE A 44 -13.94 -13.00 4.92
N SER A 45 -14.71 -11.92 4.88
CA SER A 45 -15.55 -11.42 5.96
C SER A 45 -16.62 -10.50 5.37
N ALA A 46 -17.54 -9.99 6.19
CA ALA A 46 -18.61 -9.10 5.72
C ALA A 46 -18.09 -7.89 4.90
N ASN A 47 -16.89 -7.39 5.22
CA ASN A 47 -16.34 -6.18 4.60
C ASN A 47 -15.20 -6.45 3.62
N PHE A 48 -14.67 -7.68 3.57
CA PHE A 48 -13.52 -8.03 2.74
C PHE A 48 -13.85 -9.14 1.76
N ILE A 49 -13.62 -8.89 0.47
CA ILE A 49 -13.80 -9.83 -0.63
C ILE A 49 -12.48 -9.97 -1.38
N TRP A 50 -12.16 -11.20 -1.75
CA TRP A 50 -11.09 -11.49 -2.68
C TRP A 50 -11.63 -12.05 -3.99
N ASP A 51 -11.58 -11.23 -5.03
CA ASP A 51 -11.81 -11.60 -6.42
C ASP A 51 -10.48 -11.82 -7.16
N SER A 52 -10.53 -12.43 -8.34
CA SER A 52 -9.36 -12.63 -9.21
C SER A 52 -8.58 -11.32 -9.46
N LEU A 53 -9.28 -10.20 -9.68
CA LEU A 53 -8.65 -8.89 -9.84
C LEU A 53 -7.96 -8.40 -8.56
N SER A 54 -8.62 -8.53 -7.41
CA SER A 54 -8.05 -8.13 -6.12
C SER A 54 -6.77 -8.90 -5.82
N HIS A 55 -6.72 -10.19 -6.14
CA HIS A 55 -5.54 -11.05 -5.98
C HIS A 55 -4.35 -10.56 -6.80
N VAL A 56 -4.59 -10.21 -8.08
CA VAL A 56 -3.54 -9.68 -8.95
C VAL A 56 -3.03 -8.34 -8.41
N LEU A 57 -3.91 -7.45 -7.98
CA LEU A 57 -3.51 -6.14 -7.44
C LEU A 57 -2.76 -6.28 -6.11
N LEU A 58 -3.22 -7.15 -5.21
CA LEU A 58 -2.57 -7.43 -3.93
C LEU A 58 -1.17 -8.03 -4.13
N THR A 59 -1.02 -9.02 -5.00
CA THR A 59 0.31 -9.61 -5.27
C THR A 59 1.27 -8.59 -5.86
N LEU A 60 0.82 -7.75 -6.79
CA LEU A 60 1.64 -6.69 -7.40
C LEU A 60 2.07 -5.63 -6.38
N THR A 61 1.17 -5.15 -5.53
CA THR A 61 1.51 -4.14 -4.51
C THR A 61 2.60 -4.60 -3.57
N LEU A 62 2.48 -5.82 -3.03
CA LEU A 62 3.48 -6.37 -2.12
C LEU A 62 4.82 -6.62 -2.82
N TRP A 63 4.79 -7.06 -4.08
CA TRP A 63 5.99 -7.23 -4.89
C TRP A 63 6.75 -5.92 -5.12
N ILE A 64 6.04 -4.86 -5.52
CA ILE A 64 6.64 -3.54 -5.75
C ILE A 64 7.25 -2.99 -4.46
N ILE A 65 6.58 -3.15 -3.33
CA ILE A 65 7.10 -2.67 -2.04
C ILE A 65 8.36 -3.43 -1.62
N ALA A 66 8.42 -4.75 -1.84
CA ALA A 66 9.64 -5.51 -1.60
C ALA A 66 10.81 -4.99 -2.45
N LEU A 67 10.56 -4.69 -3.74
CA LEU A 67 11.56 -4.10 -4.64
C LEU A 67 11.99 -2.70 -4.21
N MET A 68 11.06 -1.85 -3.74
CA MET A 68 11.38 -0.52 -3.22
C MET A 68 12.26 -0.57 -1.97
N ILE A 69 12.07 -1.57 -1.10
CA ILE A 69 12.93 -1.74 0.06
C ILE A 69 14.33 -2.19 -0.38
N LEU A 70 14.43 -3.14 -1.31
CA LEU A 70 15.72 -3.60 -1.86
C LEU A 70 16.52 -2.47 -2.51
N SER A 71 15.86 -1.60 -3.30
CA SER A 71 16.53 -0.47 -3.94
C SER A 71 17.03 0.55 -2.91
N SER A 72 16.26 0.78 -1.85
CA SER A 72 16.61 1.74 -0.78
C SER A 72 17.81 1.32 0.07
N MET A 73 18.15 0.02 0.14
CA MET A 73 19.30 -0.46 0.92
C MET A 73 20.63 0.18 0.49
N LYS A 74 20.78 0.52 -0.80
CA LYS A 74 21.99 1.16 -1.34
C LYS A 74 22.09 2.64 -0.98
N ILE A 75 20.97 3.29 -0.68
CA ILE A 75 20.91 4.75 -0.44
C ILE A 75 21.18 4.98 1.05
N SER A 76 22.46 5.01 1.40
CA SER A 76 22.91 5.01 2.80
C SER A 76 22.89 6.38 3.48
N ASN A 77 22.74 7.48 2.73
CA ASN A 77 22.98 8.85 3.19
C ASN A 77 21.80 9.78 2.90
N SER A 78 20.78 9.77 3.76
CA SER A 78 19.83 10.89 3.85
C SER A 78 19.66 11.29 5.31
N HIS A 79 19.35 12.56 5.55
CA HIS A 79 19.21 13.14 6.89
C HIS A 79 18.10 12.50 7.74
N PHE A 80 17.15 11.82 7.10
CA PHE A 80 16.07 11.12 7.78
C PHE A 80 16.44 9.69 8.15
N SER A 81 15.87 9.20 9.24
CA SER A 81 16.18 7.85 9.72
C SER A 81 15.74 6.78 8.71
N LYS A 82 16.63 5.84 8.39
CA LYS A 82 16.29 4.69 7.51
C LYS A 82 15.09 3.91 8.04
N ASN A 83 14.92 3.86 9.35
CA ASN A 83 13.80 3.21 10.01
C ASN A 83 12.45 3.94 9.75
N THR A 84 12.41 5.27 9.72
CA THR A 84 11.17 5.99 9.35
C THR A 84 10.77 5.73 7.90
N TYR A 85 11.72 5.63 6.97
CA TYR A 85 11.44 5.27 5.57
C TYR A 85 10.77 3.90 5.47
N LEU A 86 11.37 2.89 6.11
CA LEU A 86 10.84 1.53 6.11
C LEU A 86 9.44 1.48 6.71
N ARG A 87 9.21 2.14 7.85
CA ARG A 87 7.88 2.19 8.48
C ARG A 87 6.83 2.84 7.58
N LEU A 88 7.18 3.91 6.85
CA LEU A 88 6.26 4.55 5.90
C LEU A 88 5.94 3.65 4.70
N LEU A 89 6.93 2.93 4.17
CA LEU A 89 6.70 1.95 3.10
C LEU A 89 5.79 0.82 3.54
N ILE A 90 5.98 0.29 4.75
CA ILE A 90 5.13 -0.77 5.28
C ILE A 90 3.72 -0.25 5.58
N LEU A 91 3.60 0.97 6.12
CA LEU A 91 2.31 1.62 6.32
C LEU A 91 1.54 1.76 5.00
N LEU A 92 2.23 2.20 3.94
CA LEU A 92 1.68 2.25 2.59
C LEU A 92 1.21 0.86 2.11
N ALA A 93 2.01 -0.19 2.34
CA ALA A 93 1.65 -1.57 2.01
C ALA A 93 0.35 -2.00 2.67
N ILE A 94 0.21 -1.72 3.97
CA ILE A 94 -0.96 -2.10 4.75
C ILE A 94 -2.20 -1.39 4.22
N ILE A 95 -2.13 -0.06 4.03
CA ILE A 95 -3.27 0.73 3.55
C ILE A 95 -3.73 0.24 2.17
N LEU A 96 -2.79 0.05 1.23
CA LEU A 96 -3.13 -0.44 -0.12
C LEU A 96 -3.68 -1.87 -0.09
N SER A 97 -3.12 -2.76 0.75
CA SER A 97 -3.62 -4.12 0.89
C SER A 97 -5.05 -4.16 1.43
N MET A 98 -5.40 -3.24 2.32
CA MET A 98 -6.78 -3.07 2.79
C MET A 98 -7.64 -2.51 1.67
N ALA A 99 -7.20 -1.46 0.96
CA ALA A 99 -7.96 -0.84 -0.11
C ALA A 99 -8.42 -1.86 -1.16
N PHE A 100 -7.51 -2.70 -1.68
CA PHE A 100 -7.86 -3.68 -2.72
C PHE A 100 -8.69 -4.88 -2.24
N SER A 101 -8.86 -5.06 -0.93
CA SER A 101 -9.64 -6.19 -0.39
C SER A 101 -11.02 -5.77 0.12
N VAL A 102 -11.34 -4.48 0.17
CA VAL A 102 -12.59 -3.96 0.72
C VAL A 102 -13.76 -4.09 -0.27
N ASN A 103 -14.92 -4.47 0.23
CA ASN A 103 -16.15 -4.62 -0.56
C ASN A 103 -16.89 -3.29 -0.82
N ASN A 104 -16.93 -2.39 0.16
CA ASN A 104 -17.72 -1.16 0.05
C ASN A 104 -16.90 -0.01 -0.59
N TYR A 105 -17.47 0.62 -1.63
CA TYR A 105 -16.86 1.75 -2.36
C TYR A 105 -16.48 2.94 -1.47
N ILE A 106 -17.27 3.26 -0.43
CA ILE A 106 -16.96 4.36 0.48
C ILE A 106 -15.70 4.05 1.29
N SER A 107 -15.59 2.83 1.81
CA SER A 107 -14.39 2.39 2.54
C SER A 107 -13.16 2.27 1.62
N PHE A 108 -13.35 1.88 0.35
CA PHE A 108 -12.28 1.94 -0.64
C PHE A 108 -11.78 3.37 -0.83
N TYR A 109 -12.68 4.34 -0.99
CA TYR A 109 -12.34 5.76 -1.13
C TYR A 109 -11.52 6.27 0.06
N ILE A 110 -11.97 6.00 1.29
CA ILE A 110 -11.29 6.46 2.51
C ILE A 110 -9.86 5.89 2.58
N LEU A 111 -9.69 4.60 2.27
CA LEU A 111 -8.36 3.96 2.27
C LEU A 111 -7.47 4.47 1.13
N PHE A 112 -8.06 4.76 -0.03
CA PHE A 112 -7.34 5.35 -1.15
C PHE A 112 -6.80 6.74 -0.81
N GLU A 113 -7.62 7.63 -0.23
CA GLU A 113 -7.19 8.94 0.26
C GLU A 113 -6.17 8.81 1.40
N ALA A 114 -6.35 7.86 2.31
CA ALA A 114 -5.40 7.61 3.40
C ALA A 114 -4.01 7.22 2.88
N SER A 115 -3.90 6.59 1.70
CA SER A 115 -2.63 6.24 1.08
C SER A 115 -1.82 7.45 0.59
N LEU A 116 -2.47 8.59 0.39
CA LEU A 116 -1.82 9.84 -0.01
C LEU A 116 -0.90 10.40 1.08
N ILE A 117 -1.23 10.15 2.35
CA ILE A 117 -0.45 10.64 3.50
C ILE A 117 0.96 10.03 3.52
N PRO A 118 1.15 8.69 3.56
CA PRO A 118 2.49 8.10 3.55
C PRO A 118 3.25 8.40 2.25
N THR A 119 2.57 8.45 1.09
CA THR A 119 3.23 8.79 -0.18
C THR A 119 3.74 10.24 -0.19
N PHE A 120 2.94 11.19 0.31
CA PHE A 120 3.35 12.59 0.45
C PHE A 120 4.58 12.74 1.35
N ILE A 121 4.59 12.06 2.51
CA ILE A 121 5.73 12.10 3.43
C ILE A 121 6.98 11.48 2.79
N LEU A 122 6.84 10.40 2.01
CA LEU A 122 7.96 9.79 1.29
C LEU A 122 8.58 10.74 0.26
N ILE A 123 7.75 11.45 -0.53
CA ILE A 123 8.21 12.42 -1.53
C ILE A 123 8.97 13.58 -0.88
N LEU A 124 8.41 14.18 0.17
CA LEU A 124 9.03 15.32 0.85
C LEU A 124 10.27 14.93 1.66
N GLY A 125 10.24 13.77 2.32
CA GLY A 125 11.32 13.31 3.19
C GLY A 125 12.54 12.86 2.40
N TRP A 126 12.36 11.99 1.41
CA TRP A 126 13.45 11.29 0.72
C TRP A 126 13.65 11.69 -0.75
N GLY A 127 12.86 12.64 -1.29
CA GLY A 127 13.15 13.24 -2.59
C GLY A 127 14.47 14.04 -2.55
N TYR A 128 15.34 13.85 -3.54
CA TYR A 128 16.67 14.49 -3.56
C TYR A 128 16.64 15.94 -4.08
N GLN A 129 15.78 16.22 -5.06
CA GLN A 129 15.73 17.51 -5.76
C GLN A 129 14.87 18.55 -5.02
N PRO A 130 15.18 19.86 -5.14
CA PRO A 130 14.38 20.93 -4.53
C PRO A 130 12.93 20.97 -5.06
N GLU A 131 12.72 20.53 -6.30
CA GLU A 131 11.42 20.42 -6.96
C GLU A 131 10.46 19.43 -6.26
N ARG A 132 10.95 18.62 -5.30
CA ARG A 132 10.13 17.67 -4.51
C ARG A 132 8.96 18.33 -3.78
N LEU A 133 9.13 19.58 -3.31
CA LEU A 133 8.07 20.32 -2.64
C LEU A 133 6.91 20.60 -3.61
N GLN A 134 7.27 21.08 -4.80
CA GLN A 134 6.31 21.37 -5.85
C GLN A 134 5.63 20.07 -6.36
N ALA A 135 6.40 18.99 -6.53
CA ALA A 135 5.85 17.69 -6.92
C ALA A 135 4.87 17.12 -5.88
N GLY A 136 5.17 17.26 -4.59
CA GLY A 136 4.30 16.83 -3.50
C GLY A 136 2.98 17.63 -3.45
N VAL A 137 3.04 18.95 -3.62
CA VAL A 137 1.84 19.80 -3.68
C VAL A 137 0.99 19.47 -4.91
N TYR A 138 1.62 19.28 -6.08
CA TYR A 138 0.89 18.89 -7.27
C TYR A 138 0.20 17.54 -7.12
N MET A 139 0.88 16.54 -6.56
CA MET A 139 0.28 15.23 -6.31
C MET A 139 -1.00 15.37 -5.48
N LEU A 140 -0.95 16.04 -4.33
CA LEU A 140 -2.12 16.23 -3.47
C LEU A 140 -3.24 17.03 -4.16
N MET A 141 -2.91 18.11 -4.86
CA MET A 141 -3.91 18.92 -5.54
C MET A 141 -4.64 18.13 -6.63
N TYR A 142 -3.89 17.40 -7.46
CA TYR A 142 -4.49 16.63 -8.54
C TYR A 142 -5.33 15.47 -8.02
N THR A 143 -4.87 14.75 -6.98
CA THR A 143 -5.62 13.59 -6.47
C THR A 143 -6.85 14.02 -5.68
N VAL A 144 -6.72 14.97 -4.75
CA VAL A 144 -7.85 15.38 -3.89
C VAL A 144 -8.93 16.13 -4.68
N LEU A 145 -8.55 17.03 -5.59
CA LEU A 145 -9.56 17.73 -6.39
C LEU A 145 -10.28 16.80 -7.36
N ALA A 146 -9.58 15.82 -7.93
CA ALA A 146 -10.21 14.84 -8.81
C ALA A 146 -11.06 13.81 -8.04
N SER A 147 -10.71 13.51 -6.79
CA SER A 147 -11.42 12.52 -5.98
C SER A 147 -12.69 13.07 -5.32
N LEU A 148 -12.78 14.38 -5.06
CA LEU A 148 -13.99 15.00 -4.49
C LEU A 148 -15.28 14.80 -5.33
N PRO A 149 -15.28 15.00 -6.67
CA PRO A 149 -16.43 14.64 -7.51
C PRO A 149 -16.83 13.17 -7.41
N LEU A 150 -15.83 12.28 -7.30
CA LEU A 150 -16.06 10.86 -7.11
C LEU A 150 -16.73 10.58 -5.77
N LEU A 151 -16.32 11.24 -4.68
CA LEU A 151 -17.01 11.14 -3.38
C LEU A 151 -18.49 11.55 -3.48
N ILE A 152 -18.79 12.67 -4.14
CA ILE A 152 -20.17 13.14 -4.32
C ILE A 152 -20.99 12.09 -5.10
N SER A 153 -20.42 11.50 -6.15
CA SER A 153 -21.09 10.44 -6.92
C SER A 153 -21.35 9.18 -6.08
N LEU A 154 -20.42 8.79 -5.22
CA LEU A 154 -20.58 7.63 -4.33
C LEU A 154 -21.66 7.87 -3.28
N LEU A 155 -21.73 9.07 -2.70
CA LEU A 155 -22.79 9.46 -1.76
C LEU A 155 -24.17 9.54 -2.42
N TYR A 156 -24.24 9.81 -3.72
CA TYR A 156 -25.52 9.81 -4.44
C TYR A 156 -26.01 8.39 -4.77
N LEU A 157 -25.09 7.45 -4.99
CA LEU A 157 -25.41 6.05 -5.32
C LEU A 157 -25.78 5.20 -4.09
N HIS A 158 -25.52 5.70 -2.88
CA HIS A 158 -25.73 4.99 -1.62
C HIS A 158 -26.84 5.65 -0.82
#